data_AF-A0A5D0URB2-F1
#
_entry.id   AF-A0A5D0URB2-F1
#
_cell.length_a   1.000
_cell.length_b   1.000
_cell.length_c   1.000
_cell.angle_alpha   90.00
_cell.angle_beta   90.00
_cell.angle_gamma   90.00
#
_symmetry.space_group_name_H-M   'P 1'
#
loop_
_entity.id
_entity.type
_entity.pdbx_description
1 polymer ?
#
loop_
_entity_poly.entity_id
_entity_poly.type
_entity_poly.pdbx_seq_one_letter_code
_entity_poly.pdbx_strand_id
1 'polypeptide(L)'
;MSDAEVVAWARGACAVLPHRVRGPLLDDLAELCQAVCVAGGTRQLLARIFTEAPTRRCGFHLDTVPPQAPVVGALRVYNGATTEYVEPADVRDMPAFYAHLSRRERLSHRTADDPHAVATLCGMDDAPEFLRPDAAVRRVPDGVAVFFRHLDITRHWSAHPVAAAWIHRSPMAGTRRLVVNLSPVERATRPPRPERAARG
;
A
#
# COMPACT_ATOMS: atom_id res chain seq x y z
N MET A 1 6.33 -8.83 -18.07
CA MET A 1 7.57 -9.34 -17.48
C MET A 1 7.40 -10.83 -17.26
N SER A 2 8.38 -11.64 -17.64
CA SER A 2 8.42 -13.07 -17.38
C SER A 2 8.91 -13.35 -15.96
N ASP A 3 8.55 -14.51 -15.41
CA ASP A 3 9.01 -14.92 -14.06
C ASP A 3 10.53 -14.92 -13.96
N ALA A 4 11.23 -15.28 -15.05
CA ALA A 4 12.69 -15.26 -15.12
C ALA A 4 13.27 -13.84 -14.95
N GLU A 5 12.62 -12.82 -15.51
CA GLU A 5 13.04 -11.42 -15.37
C GLU A 5 12.82 -10.92 -13.93
N VAL A 6 11.69 -11.25 -13.31
CA VAL A 6 11.39 -10.91 -11.90
C VAL A 6 12.43 -11.55 -10.98
N VAL A 7 12.68 -12.85 -11.14
CA VAL A 7 13.64 -13.60 -10.32
C VAL A 7 15.06 -13.07 -10.50
N ALA A 8 15.47 -12.72 -11.73
CA ALA A 8 16.79 -12.17 -11.99
C ALA A 8 17.01 -10.81 -11.29
N TRP A 9 16.04 -9.89 -11.40
CA TRP A 9 16.09 -8.61 -10.69
C TRP A 9 16.07 -8.80 -9.17
N ALA A 10 15.16 -9.64 -8.68
CA ALA A 10 14.95 -9.84 -7.25
C ALA A 10 16.15 -10.51 -6.56
N ARG A 11 16.92 -11.34 -7.27
CA ARG A 11 18.19 -11.89 -6.75
C ARG A 11 19.18 -10.78 -6.39
N GLY A 12 19.25 -9.72 -7.17
CA GLY A 12 20.06 -8.54 -6.87
C GLY A 12 19.50 -7.75 -5.68
N ALA A 13 18.20 -7.44 -5.71
CA ALA A 13 17.53 -6.71 -4.63
C ALA A 13 17.59 -7.44 -3.27
N CYS A 14 17.56 -8.77 -3.29
CA CYS A 14 17.58 -9.64 -2.12
C CYS A 14 18.97 -10.20 -1.79
N ALA A 15 20.05 -9.72 -2.45
CA ALA A 15 21.39 -10.26 -2.29
C ALA A 15 21.92 -10.14 -0.85
N VAL A 16 21.44 -9.16 -0.09
CA VAL A 16 21.79 -8.92 1.31
C VAL A 16 21.02 -9.81 2.30
N LEU A 17 19.99 -10.53 1.84
CA LEU A 17 19.17 -11.39 2.70
C LEU A 17 19.82 -12.77 2.87
N PRO A 18 19.66 -13.44 4.03
CA PRO A 18 20.14 -14.80 4.22
C PRO A 18 19.59 -15.78 3.17
N HIS A 19 20.41 -16.73 2.71
CA HIS A 19 20.04 -17.69 1.67
C HIS A 19 18.72 -18.43 1.98
N ARG A 20 18.53 -18.83 3.24
CA ARG A 20 17.31 -19.50 3.73
C ARG A 20 16.02 -18.67 3.59
N VAL A 21 16.13 -17.35 3.50
CA VAL A 21 14.99 -16.43 3.29
C VAL A 21 14.82 -16.14 1.80
N ARG A 22 15.94 -16.04 1.07
CA ARG A 22 15.98 -15.60 -0.32
C ARG A 22 15.21 -16.52 -1.26
N GLY A 23 15.38 -17.85 -1.17
CA GLY A 23 14.69 -18.79 -2.06
C GLY A 23 13.16 -18.66 -2.00
N PRO A 24 12.54 -18.91 -0.83
CA PRO A 24 11.08 -18.78 -0.67
C PRO A 24 10.53 -17.40 -1.02
N LEU A 25 11.30 -16.33 -0.74
CA LEU A 25 10.92 -14.97 -1.10
C LEU A 25 10.87 -14.74 -2.61
N LEU A 26 11.78 -15.35 -3.38
CA LEU A 26 11.81 -15.20 -4.84
C LEU A 26 10.60 -15.88 -5.49
N ASP A 27 10.26 -17.09 -5.02
CA ASP A 27 9.10 -17.83 -5.52
C ASP A 27 7.81 -17.06 -5.21
N ASP A 28 7.65 -16.59 -3.97
CA ASP A 28 6.49 -15.79 -3.57
C ASP A 28 6.39 -14.47 -4.33
N LEU A 29 7.53 -13.80 -4.59
CA LEU A 29 7.54 -12.58 -5.37
C LEU A 29 7.08 -12.82 -6.80
N ALA A 30 7.46 -13.94 -7.44
CA ALA A 30 7.02 -14.28 -8.78
C ALA A 30 5.50 -14.48 -8.81
N GLU A 31 4.94 -15.23 -7.86
CA GLU A 31 3.50 -15.45 -7.72
C GLU A 31 2.73 -14.14 -7.50
N LEU A 32 3.20 -13.29 -6.59
CA LEU A 32 2.58 -11.98 -6.33
C LEU A 32 2.65 -11.06 -7.55
N CYS A 33 3.79 -11.02 -8.24
CA CYS A 33 3.94 -10.25 -9.49
C CYS A 33 2.96 -10.72 -10.55
N GLN A 34 2.81 -12.03 -10.72
CA GLN A 34 1.86 -12.61 -11.66
C GLN A 34 0.42 -12.25 -11.29
N ALA A 35 0.04 -12.38 -10.03
CA ALA A 35 -1.30 -12.05 -9.55
C ALA A 35 -1.65 -10.57 -9.79
N VAL A 36 -0.74 -9.65 -9.49
CA VAL A 36 -0.94 -8.21 -9.75
C VAL A 36 -0.99 -7.92 -11.26
N CYS A 37 -0.11 -8.53 -12.06
CA CYS A 37 -0.14 -8.37 -13.52
C CYS A 37 -1.47 -8.82 -14.11
N VAL A 38 -1.98 -9.98 -13.68
CA VAL A 38 -3.27 -10.54 -14.13
C VAL A 38 -4.43 -9.65 -13.69
N ALA A 39 -4.48 -9.29 -12.40
CA ALA A 39 -5.57 -8.46 -11.87
C ALA A 39 -5.58 -7.04 -12.46
N GLY A 40 -4.40 -6.47 -12.71
CA GLY A 40 -4.23 -5.14 -13.29
C GLY A 40 -4.27 -5.10 -14.81
N GLY A 41 -4.21 -6.25 -15.50
CA GLY A 41 -4.06 -6.31 -16.96
C GLY A 41 -2.81 -5.59 -17.46
N THR A 42 -1.69 -5.71 -16.74
CA THR A 42 -0.43 -5.01 -17.01
C THR A 42 0.76 -5.96 -17.07
N ARG A 43 1.86 -5.51 -17.68
CA ARG A 43 3.13 -6.25 -17.76
C ARG A 43 4.27 -5.58 -17.00
N GLN A 44 4.05 -4.37 -16.50
CA GLN A 44 5.05 -3.57 -15.80
C GLN A 44 4.54 -3.18 -14.41
N LEU A 45 5.42 -3.36 -13.44
CA LEU A 45 5.18 -3.07 -12.03
C LEU A 45 6.42 -2.43 -11.42
N LEU A 46 6.20 -1.70 -10.34
CA LEU A 46 7.19 -1.27 -9.39
C LEU A 46 7.13 -2.23 -8.21
N ALA A 47 8.24 -2.89 -7.93
CA ALA A 47 8.42 -3.69 -6.73
C ALA A 47 9.30 -2.93 -5.73
N ARG A 48 8.76 -2.69 -4.53
CA ARG A 48 9.49 -2.11 -3.39
C ARG A 48 9.71 -3.19 -2.34
N ILE A 49 10.97 -3.49 -2.06
CA ILE A 49 11.38 -4.43 -1.00
C ILE A 49 12.17 -3.63 0.04
N PHE A 50 11.72 -3.64 1.29
CA PHE A 50 12.39 -2.92 2.37
C PHE A 50 12.52 -3.79 3.63
N THR A 51 13.59 -3.51 4.40
CA THR A 51 13.98 -4.23 5.63
C THR A 51 14.11 -3.29 6.84
N GLU A 52 13.44 -2.14 6.76
CA GLU A 52 13.57 -1.07 7.73
C GLU A 52 12.84 -1.38 9.04
N ALA A 53 13.27 -0.70 10.11
CA ALA A 53 12.54 -0.72 11.36
C ALA A 53 11.25 0.10 11.22
N PRO A 54 10.14 -0.32 11.86
CA PRO A 54 8.96 0.52 12.01
C PRO A 54 9.35 1.90 12.52
N THR A 55 8.80 2.95 11.91
CA THR A 55 9.02 4.32 12.37
C THR A 55 7.69 4.93 12.74
N ARG A 56 7.69 5.81 13.75
CA ARG A 56 6.51 6.61 14.11
C ARG A 56 6.20 7.72 13.09
N ARG A 57 6.92 7.76 11.96
CA ARG A 57 6.74 8.79 10.93
C ARG A 57 5.56 8.48 10.01
N CYS A 58 5.21 7.20 9.82
CA CYS A 58 4.18 6.78 8.87
C CYS A 58 2.83 6.45 9.53
N GLY A 59 1.91 7.42 9.61
CA GLY A 59 0.54 7.18 10.06
C GLY A 59 -0.34 6.58 8.96
N PHE A 60 -1.66 6.75 9.11
CA PHE A 60 -2.60 6.39 8.05
C PHE A 60 -2.29 7.16 6.76
N HIS A 61 -2.39 6.46 5.64
CA HIS A 61 -2.21 7.00 4.30
C HIS A 61 -2.96 6.12 3.29
N LEU A 62 -2.97 6.57 2.04
CA LEU A 62 -3.32 5.76 0.89
C LEU A 62 -2.14 5.76 -0.08
N ASP A 63 -1.92 4.64 -0.77
CA ASP A 63 -0.93 4.58 -1.83
C ASP A 63 -1.53 5.10 -3.13
N THR A 64 -0.74 5.85 -3.90
CA THR A 64 -1.16 6.38 -5.21
C THR A 64 -0.40 5.72 -6.34
N VAL A 65 -1.01 5.71 -7.52
CA VAL A 65 -0.39 5.29 -8.78
C VAL A 65 -0.43 6.42 -9.81
N PRO A 66 0.44 6.39 -10.83
CA PRO A 66 0.40 7.35 -11.93
C PRO A 66 -0.99 7.39 -12.60
N PRO A 67 -1.33 8.51 -13.27
CA PRO A 67 -2.61 8.64 -13.93
C PRO A 67 -2.88 7.49 -14.90
N GLN A 68 -4.06 6.89 -14.83
CA GLN A 68 -4.50 5.79 -15.72
C GLN A 68 -3.75 4.46 -15.56
N ALA A 69 -2.88 4.32 -14.56
CA ALA A 69 -2.38 3.01 -14.16
C ALA A 69 -3.52 2.18 -13.52
N PRO A 70 -3.47 0.84 -13.62
CA PRO A 70 -4.36 -0.02 -12.84
C PRO A 70 -4.27 0.35 -11.36
N VAL A 71 -5.40 0.31 -10.67
CA VAL A 71 -5.46 0.70 -9.25
C VAL A 71 -5.28 -0.48 -8.31
N VAL A 72 -4.79 -1.63 -8.78
CA VAL A 72 -4.64 -2.83 -7.95
C VAL A 72 -3.20 -3.00 -7.54
N GLY A 73 -2.95 -3.20 -6.26
CA GLY A 73 -1.62 -3.51 -5.70
C GLY A 73 -1.64 -4.74 -4.82
N ALA A 74 -0.45 -5.19 -4.43
CA ALA A 74 -0.28 -6.27 -3.45
C ALA A 74 0.78 -5.93 -2.40
N LEU A 75 0.51 -6.27 -1.14
CA LEU A 75 1.41 -6.07 -0.02
C LEU A 75 1.55 -7.37 0.76
N ARG A 76 2.78 -7.77 1.06
CA ARG A 76 3.06 -8.86 2.01
C ARG A 76 4.12 -8.44 3.01
N VAL A 77 3.85 -8.71 4.28
CA VAL A 77 4.81 -8.57 5.39
C VAL A 77 5.21 -9.98 5.83
N TYR A 78 6.50 -10.29 5.77
CA TYR A 78 6.99 -11.66 6.02
C TYR A 78 7.36 -11.90 7.49
N ASN A 79 7.64 -10.83 8.24
CA ASN A 79 7.98 -10.93 9.65
C ASN A 79 7.66 -9.62 10.40
N GLY A 80 7.46 -9.74 11.71
CA GLY A 80 7.12 -8.62 12.58
C GLY A 80 5.65 -8.22 12.48
N ALA A 81 5.33 -7.03 13.00
CA ALA A 81 3.96 -6.55 13.02
C ALA A 81 3.45 -6.27 11.58
N THR A 82 2.24 -6.75 11.30
CA THR A 82 1.56 -6.60 10.02
C THR A 82 0.84 -5.25 9.89
N THR A 83 0.49 -4.90 8.65
CA THR A 83 -0.19 -3.66 8.30
C THR A 83 -1.54 -3.55 8.99
N GLU A 84 -1.86 -2.33 9.42
CA GLU A 84 -3.16 -1.98 9.99
C GLU A 84 -3.98 -1.22 8.95
N TYR A 85 -5.28 -1.43 8.93
CA TYR A 85 -6.17 -0.86 7.93
C TYR A 85 -7.56 -0.60 8.49
N VAL A 86 -8.37 0.15 7.75
CA VAL A 86 -9.75 0.48 8.11
C VAL A 86 -10.68 0.09 6.97
N GLU A 87 -11.90 -0.36 7.31
CA GLU A 87 -12.90 -0.65 6.28
C GLU A 87 -13.49 0.65 5.74
N PRO A 88 -13.89 0.71 4.46
CA PRO A 88 -14.49 1.92 3.90
C PRO A 88 -15.75 2.40 4.65
N ALA A 89 -16.52 1.47 5.24
CA ALA A 89 -17.71 1.78 6.02
C ALA A 89 -17.41 2.44 7.38
N ASP A 90 -16.19 2.26 7.89
CA ASP A 90 -15.73 2.76 9.19
C ASP A 90 -15.20 4.19 9.10
N VAL A 91 -14.96 4.70 7.89
CA VAL A 91 -14.50 6.07 7.62
C VAL A 91 -15.72 6.99 7.52
N ARG A 92 -15.65 8.16 8.17
CA ARG A 92 -16.72 9.17 8.12
C ARG A 92 -16.95 9.66 6.69
N ASP A 93 -15.88 10.20 6.11
CA ASP A 93 -15.81 10.69 4.73
C ASP A 93 -14.34 11.01 4.36
N MET A 94 -14.08 11.23 3.07
CA MET A 94 -12.74 11.57 2.58
C MET A 94 -12.24 12.95 3.02
N PRO A 95 -13.08 14.02 3.08
CA PRO A 95 -12.65 15.30 3.64
C PRO A 95 -12.10 15.22 5.07
N ALA A 96 -12.73 14.46 5.96
CA ALA A 96 -12.25 14.23 7.32
C ALA A 96 -10.90 13.50 7.33
N PHE A 97 -10.74 12.50 6.47
CA PHE A 97 -9.46 11.81 6.30
C PHE A 97 -8.35 12.75 5.82
N TYR A 98 -8.62 13.57 4.81
CA TYR A 98 -7.65 14.54 4.30
C TYR A 98 -7.32 15.63 5.33
N ALA A 99 -8.30 16.12 6.09
CA ALA A 99 -8.06 17.04 7.20
C ALA A 99 -7.14 16.44 8.27
N HIS A 100 -7.33 15.15 8.58
CA HIS A 100 -6.45 14.39 9.48
C HIS A 100 -5.02 14.30 8.92
N LEU A 101 -4.84 13.95 7.64
CA LEU A 101 -3.51 13.89 7.01
C LEU A 101 -2.79 15.24 7.05
N SER A 102 -3.46 16.33 6.68
CA SER A 102 -2.86 17.67 6.69
C SER A 102 -2.49 18.11 8.11
N ARG A 103 -3.30 17.78 9.12
CA ARG A 103 -2.97 18.08 10.53
C ARG A 103 -1.74 17.28 10.97
N ARG A 104 -1.70 16.00 10.62
CA ARG A 104 -0.58 15.11 10.94
C ARG A 104 0.73 15.58 10.31
N GLU A 105 0.70 15.96 9.03
CA GLU A 105 1.86 16.48 8.30
C GLU A 105 2.43 17.73 9.00
N ARG A 106 1.58 18.72 9.30
CA ARG A 106 1.99 19.94 10.04
C ARG A 106 2.64 19.64 11.39
N LEU A 107 2.10 18.66 12.14
CA LEU A 107 2.69 18.24 13.41
C LEU A 107 4.00 17.49 13.22
N SER A 108 4.10 16.64 12.19
CA SER A 108 5.31 15.87 11.91
C SER A 108 6.53 16.77 11.64
N HIS A 109 6.34 17.89 10.94
CA HIS A 109 7.40 18.87 10.70
C HIS A 109 7.90 19.54 11.98
N ARG A 110 7.09 19.59 13.04
CA ARG A 110 7.46 20.19 14.33
C ARG A 110 8.13 19.22 15.30
N THR A 111 8.12 17.91 15.02
CA THR A 111 8.61 16.89 15.97
C THR A 111 10.10 16.93 16.27
N ALA A 112 10.91 17.54 15.40
CA ALA A 112 12.34 17.73 15.65
C ALA A 112 12.59 18.66 16.84
N ASP A 113 11.67 19.61 17.08
CA ASP A 113 11.84 20.71 18.03
C ASP A 113 10.87 20.64 19.23
N ASP A 114 9.93 19.69 19.22
CA ASP A 114 8.82 19.65 20.18
C ASP A 114 8.43 18.20 20.55
N PRO A 115 8.86 17.69 21.72
CA PRO A 115 8.48 16.37 22.22
C PRO A 115 6.96 16.20 22.42
N HIS A 116 6.23 17.29 22.68
CA HIS A 116 4.77 17.26 22.81
C HIS A 116 4.08 16.98 21.47
N ALA A 117 4.70 17.39 20.35
CA ALA A 117 4.22 17.05 19.01
C ALA A 117 4.28 15.54 18.74
N VAL A 118 5.29 14.83 19.26
CA VAL A 118 5.39 13.36 19.14
C VAL A 118 4.26 12.66 19.89
N ALA A 119 3.96 13.08 21.12
CA ALA A 119 2.86 12.52 21.91
C ALA A 119 1.51 12.79 21.23
N THR A 120 1.31 14.00 20.68
CA THR A 120 0.10 14.37 19.95
C THR A 120 -0.09 13.53 18.69
N LEU A 121 0.97 13.28 17.91
CA LEU A 121 0.92 12.40 16.74
C LEU A 121 0.54 10.97 17.12
N CYS A 122 1.12 10.44 18.20
CA CYS A 122 0.75 9.10 18.68
C CYS A 122 -0.73 9.05 19.06
N GLY A 123 -1.24 10.05 19.79
CA GLY A 123 -2.66 10.12 20.14
C GLY A 123 -3.59 10.24 18.93
N MET A 124 -3.19 10.99 17.90
CA MET A 124 -3.94 11.08 16.63
C MET A 124 -3.98 9.74 15.89
N ASP A 125 -2.86 9.01 15.87
CA ASP A 125 -2.78 7.71 15.23
C ASP A 125 -3.60 6.68 16.05
N ASP A 126 -3.58 6.73 17.39
CA ASP A 126 -4.33 5.79 18.25
C ASP A 126 -5.86 6.02 18.23
N ALA A 127 -6.30 7.27 18.03
CA ALA A 127 -7.71 7.65 17.96
C ALA A 127 -7.98 8.56 16.74
N PRO A 128 -8.11 7.99 15.52
CA PRO A 128 -8.19 8.79 14.30
C PRO A 128 -9.56 9.47 14.15
N GLU A 129 -9.57 10.80 14.16
CA GLU A 129 -10.79 11.61 14.07
C GLU A 129 -11.61 11.39 12.78
N PHE A 130 -10.99 10.85 11.73
CA PHE A 130 -11.66 10.55 10.47
C PHE A 130 -12.51 9.26 10.53
N LEU A 131 -12.39 8.46 11.59
CA LEU A 131 -13.17 7.25 11.79
C LEU A 131 -14.48 7.52 12.53
N ARG A 132 -15.50 6.73 12.21
CA ARG A 132 -16.78 6.76 12.94
C ARG A 132 -16.55 6.36 14.40
N PRO A 133 -17.39 6.83 15.34
CA PRO A 133 -17.39 6.29 16.70
C PRO A 133 -17.50 4.76 16.64
N ASP A 134 -16.71 4.05 17.44
CA ASP A 134 -16.64 2.58 17.53
C ASP A 134 -16.07 1.84 16.30
N ALA A 135 -15.58 2.56 15.30
CA ALA A 135 -14.84 1.98 14.19
C ALA A 135 -13.57 1.25 14.67
N ALA A 136 -13.35 0.06 14.14
CA ALA A 136 -12.16 -0.73 14.47
C ALA A 136 -11.03 -0.47 13.48
N VAL A 137 -9.82 -0.23 14.01
CA VAL A 137 -8.59 -0.40 13.23
C VAL A 137 -8.26 -1.89 13.19
N ARG A 138 -8.25 -2.45 11.99
CA ARG A 138 -8.03 -3.88 11.76
C ARG A 138 -6.57 -4.13 11.47
N ARG A 139 -6.13 -5.36 11.71
CA ARG A 139 -4.78 -5.82 11.40
C ARG A 139 -4.84 -6.93 10.36
N VAL A 140 -3.95 -6.85 9.38
CA VAL A 140 -3.76 -7.92 8.38
C VAL A 140 -3.28 -9.18 9.11
N PRO A 141 -3.88 -10.36 8.87
CA PRO A 141 -3.41 -11.59 9.48
C PRO A 141 -1.97 -11.92 9.08
N ASP A 142 -1.24 -12.58 9.98
CA ASP A 142 0.14 -12.97 9.74
C ASP A 142 0.26 -13.92 8.53
N GLY A 143 1.29 -13.69 7.71
CA GLY A 143 1.58 -14.53 6.54
C GLY A 143 0.65 -14.34 5.34
N VAL A 144 -0.34 -13.44 5.41
CA VAL A 144 -1.29 -13.18 4.31
C VAL A 144 -0.77 -12.11 3.35
N ALA A 145 -0.93 -12.37 2.05
CA ALA A 145 -0.80 -11.36 1.01
C ALA A 145 -2.10 -10.56 0.89
N VAL A 146 -2.00 -9.23 0.95
CA VAL A 146 -3.13 -8.33 0.84
C VAL A 146 -3.17 -7.75 -0.56
N PHE A 147 -4.28 -7.94 -1.25
CA PHE A 147 -4.58 -7.23 -2.49
C PHE A 147 -5.44 -6.03 -2.17
N PHE A 148 -5.06 -4.87 -2.69
CA PHE A 148 -5.67 -3.60 -2.29
C PHE A 148 -5.80 -2.63 -3.46
N ARG A 149 -6.57 -1.55 -3.23
CA ARG A 149 -6.78 -0.49 -4.21
C ARG A 149 -5.88 0.72 -3.94
N HIS A 150 -5.09 1.10 -4.93
CA HIS A 150 -4.43 2.40 -5.02
C HIS A 150 -5.43 3.49 -5.42
N LEU A 151 -5.07 4.74 -5.18
CA LEU A 151 -5.76 5.90 -5.77
C LEU A 151 -5.00 6.39 -7.00
N ASP A 152 -5.70 6.75 -8.06
CA ASP A 152 -5.11 7.55 -9.14
C ASP A 152 -4.63 8.89 -8.55
N ILE A 153 -3.36 9.24 -8.72
CA ILE A 153 -2.76 10.45 -8.13
C ILE A 153 -3.53 11.74 -8.50
N THR A 154 -4.20 11.79 -9.65
CA THR A 154 -5.02 12.95 -10.06
C THR A 154 -6.24 13.17 -9.17
N ARG A 155 -6.63 12.16 -8.38
CA ARG A 155 -7.72 12.22 -7.42
C ARG A 155 -7.24 12.47 -5.99
N HIS A 156 -5.93 12.53 -5.77
CA HIS A 156 -5.40 12.81 -4.45
C HIS A 156 -5.81 14.22 -4.03
N TRP A 157 -6.26 14.38 -2.79
CA TRP A 157 -6.84 15.63 -2.25
C TRP A 157 -8.15 16.09 -2.89
N SER A 158 -8.81 15.27 -3.72
CA SER A 158 -10.12 15.60 -4.28
C SER A 158 -11.22 14.69 -3.74
N ALA A 159 -12.48 15.07 -3.99
CA ALA A 159 -13.62 14.26 -3.56
C ALA A 159 -13.69 12.94 -4.35
N HIS A 160 -13.75 11.82 -3.65
CA HIS A 160 -13.98 10.50 -4.22
C HIS A 160 -14.61 9.56 -3.18
N PRO A 161 -15.20 8.42 -3.60
CA PRO A 161 -15.68 7.41 -2.66
C PRO A 161 -14.55 6.87 -1.79
N VAL A 162 -14.81 6.57 -0.52
CA VAL A 162 -13.81 5.98 0.39
C VAL A 162 -13.30 4.64 -0.15
N ALA A 163 -14.21 3.80 -0.65
CA ALA A 163 -13.88 2.50 -1.23
C ALA A 163 -13.03 2.56 -2.53
N ALA A 164 -12.70 3.76 -3.01
CA ALA A 164 -11.81 3.93 -4.15
C ALA A 164 -10.35 3.62 -3.82
N ALA A 165 -9.95 3.68 -2.55
CA ALA A 165 -8.56 3.46 -2.13
C ALA A 165 -8.49 2.73 -0.78
N TRP A 166 -7.40 2.01 -0.57
CA TRP A 166 -7.12 1.34 0.70
C TRP A 166 -6.41 2.29 1.67
N ILE A 167 -7.11 2.60 2.76
CA ILE A 167 -6.56 3.42 3.85
C ILE A 167 -5.90 2.49 4.86
N HIS A 168 -4.61 2.64 5.03
CA HIS A 168 -3.80 1.76 5.86
C HIS A 168 -2.62 2.49 6.48
N ARG A 169 -1.98 1.83 7.45
CA ARG A 169 -0.71 2.26 8.04
C ARG A 169 0.17 1.08 8.35
N SER A 170 1.47 1.32 8.35
CA SER A 170 2.38 0.38 8.97
C SER A 170 2.27 0.49 10.50
N PRO A 171 2.43 -0.62 11.24
CA PRO A 171 2.61 -0.56 12.68
C PRO A 171 3.80 0.33 13.04
N MET A 172 3.66 1.04 14.16
CA MET A 172 4.54 2.14 14.56
C MET A 172 5.64 1.73 15.56
N ALA A 173 5.66 0.45 15.94
CA ALA A 173 6.61 -0.15 16.85
C ALA A 173 6.89 -1.61 16.44
N GLY A 174 8.00 -2.17 16.94
CA GLY A 174 8.39 -3.57 16.70
C GLY A 174 9.75 -3.70 16.03
N THR A 175 10.07 -4.92 15.60
CA THR A 175 11.35 -5.25 14.95
C THR A 175 11.37 -4.85 13.48
N ARG A 176 12.55 -4.83 12.88
CA ARG A 176 12.72 -4.71 11.41
C ARG A 176 11.86 -5.72 10.66
N ARG A 177 11.27 -5.29 9.56
CA ARG A 177 10.31 -6.06 8.77
C ARG A 177 10.79 -6.19 7.34
N LEU A 178 10.71 -7.39 6.79
CA LEU A 178 10.78 -7.64 5.37
C LEU A 178 9.38 -7.44 4.79
N VAL A 179 9.26 -6.45 3.91
CA VAL A 179 8.00 -6.09 3.26
C VAL A 179 8.20 -6.03 1.76
N VAL A 180 7.23 -6.60 1.04
CA VAL A 180 7.12 -6.50 -0.42
C VAL A 180 5.84 -5.73 -0.74
N ASN A 181 5.96 -4.61 -1.43
CA ASN A 181 4.85 -3.82 -1.97
C ASN A 181 4.97 -3.75 -3.50
N LEU A 182 3.94 -4.20 -4.20
CA LEU A 182 3.85 -4.23 -5.66
C LEU A 182 2.78 -3.26 -6.14
N SER A 183 3.16 -2.38 -7.06
CA SER A 183 2.27 -1.41 -7.67
C SER A 183 2.44 -1.42 -9.20
N PRO A 184 1.37 -1.33 -9.99
CA PRO A 184 1.46 -1.26 -11.44
C PRO A 184 1.98 0.12 -11.88
N VAL A 185 2.77 0.16 -12.96
CA VAL A 185 3.35 1.42 -13.49
C VAL A 185 2.94 1.74 -14.92
N GLU A 186 2.39 0.76 -15.64
CA GLU A 186 1.94 0.93 -17.02
C GLU A 186 0.41 1.02 -17.07
N ARG A 187 -0.10 1.76 -18.05
CA ARG A 187 -1.54 1.84 -18.35
C ARG A 187 -2.10 0.44 -18.62
N ALA A 188 -3.29 0.15 -18.09
CA ALA A 188 -4.06 -0.97 -18.62
C ALA A 188 -4.33 -0.69 -20.11
N THR A 189 -3.85 -1.56 -20.99
CA THR A 189 -4.29 -1.50 -22.39
C THR A 189 -5.78 -1.79 -22.39
N ARG A 190 -6.56 -0.84 -22.93
CA ARG A 190 -8.02 -0.93 -23.01
C ARG A 190 -8.40 -2.29 -23.60
N PRO A 191 -9.34 -3.05 -23.02
CA PRO A 191 -9.76 -4.31 -23.62
C PRO A 191 -10.21 -4.07 -25.07
N PRO A 192 -9.93 -5.00 -26.00
CA PRO A 192 -10.33 -4.83 -27.40
C PRO A 192 -11.82 -4.54 -27.46
N ARG A 193 -12.20 -3.50 -28.21
CA ARG A 193 -13.61 -3.20 -28.47
C ARG A 193 -14.24 -4.49 -29.02
N PRO A 194 -15.42 -4.92 -28.53
CA PRO A 194 -16.14 -5.98 -29.21
C PRO A 194 -16.32 -5.55 -30.65
N GLU A 195 -15.88 -6.41 -31.59
CA GLU A 195 -16.09 -6.18 -33.01
C GLU A 195 -17.57 -5.86 -33.19
N ARG A 196 -17.85 -4.67 -33.73
CA ARG A 196 -19.19 -4.41 -34.26
C ARG A 196 -19.39 -5.48 -35.31
N ALA A 197 -20.20 -6.49 -35.00
CA ALA A 197 -20.73 -7.42 -35.97
C ALA A 197 -21.22 -6.57 -37.14
N ALA A 198 -20.58 -6.73 -38.29
CA ALA A 198 -20.98 -6.08 -39.52
C ALA A 198 -22.45 -6.45 -39.74
N ARG A 199 -23.34 -5.47 -39.61
CA ARG A 199 -24.71 -5.63 -40.06
C ARG A 199 -24.62 -5.63 -41.58
N GLY A 200 -24.84 -6.80 -42.17
CA GLY A 200 -25.18 -6.95 -43.58
C GLY A 200 -26.53 -6.36 -43.91
#